data_AF-A0A927Y5V7-F1
#
_entry.id   AF-A0A927Y5V7-F1
#
_cell.length_a   1.000
_cell.length_b   1.000
_cell.length_c   1.000
_cell.angle_alpha   90.00
_cell.angle_beta   90.00
_cell.angle_gamma   90.00
#
_symmetry.space_group_name_H-M   'P 1'
#
loop_
_entity.id
_entity.type
_entity.pdbx_description
1 polymer ?
#
loop_
_entity_poly.entity_id
_entity_poly.type
_entity_poly.pdbx_seq_one_letter_code
_entity_poly.pdbx_strand_id
1 'polypeptide(L)'
;MYCEHCGKENSDNAKFCRYCGNEIGKKQTASSTSRKVKLLLCVLVVGIGLGAIGYKFLPGVLSGGFGIAEHETPQFNPNYLAEVETYEEETEEVETETAQETTGEVETETVRATTEETEAETAQNANKKNENASLTAVKSVSTWHSVTEVYNPTVDTVIKDGKEGLYNFYTTAAVGTGTGKSDGVVTAEAGYGFVAKVLNNDEIKITCYNNTIEAVSPKTVTAESQYGDKASALQATKSISGYGKFANGFGHVTVEFSTGKSLTVAVYKENDKLYVCNVAKAAASAENFVRYRENTQKFMDEHGIKPENSLSTNPIYYPIVPQNKGENVDVEYWLAKADEITDDSWTNAHKVIAIYDYITDNIAYDNWVLGEDAHSRTFYYNDFTGAYFTSKTKVGVCEDVSQIFAIMCREEEIPAVIMANGEHAWNLVYISDYGRWVTYDATFDLKNACYNEDCTKWTVKTGIKYQHIDKDARFTEIEYIGVGNAEDMKKYGIPLYPK
;
A
#
# COMPACT_ATOMS: atom_id res chain seq x y z
N MET A 1 18.96 26.57 21.52
CA MET A 1 20.02 26.01 22.44
C MET A 1 20.56 24.66 21.96
N TYR A 2 21.88 24.41 21.98
CA TYR A 2 22.46 23.12 21.53
C TYR A 2 22.48 22.07 22.65
N CYS A 3 22.15 20.83 22.32
CA CYS A 3 22.25 19.70 23.24
C CYS A 3 23.72 19.28 23.43
N GLU A 4 24.23 19.29 24.66
CA GLU A 4 25.62 18.91 24.97
C GLU A 4 25.90 17.42 24.73
N HIS A 5 24.88 16.58 24.62
CA HIS A 5 25.04 15.15 24.39
C HIS A 5 25.10 14.77 22.90
N CYS A 6 24.25 15.36 22.06
CA CYS A 6 24.16 15.00 20.63
C CYS A 6 24.51 16.13 19.67
N GLY A 7 24.80 17.33 20.17
CA GLY A 7 25.20 18.49 19.38
C GLY A 7 24.10 19.15 18.54
N LYS A 8 22.86 18.64 18.58
CA LYS A 8 21.74 19.17 17.78
C LYS A 8 21.06 20.35 18.44
N GLU A 9 20.52 21.26 17.62
CA GLU A 9 19.86 22.49 18.05
C GLU A 9 18.42 22.25 18.52
N ASN A 10 18.04 22.80 19.67
CA ASN A 10 16.71 22.69 20.26
C ASN A 10 16.11 24.10 20.46
N SER A 11 14.78 24.18 20.61
CA SER A 11 14.10 25.43 20.90
C SER A 11 14.58 26.07 22.20
N ASP A 12 14.52 27.40 22.30
CA ASP A 12 15.17 28.16 23.37
C ASP A 12 14.61 27.92 24.79
N ASN A 13 13.51 27.18 24.90
CA ASN A 13 12.88 26.78 26.16
C ASN A 13 12.80 25.25 26.35
N ALA A 14 13.51 24.47 25.51
CA ALA A 14 13.49 23.01 25.58
C ALA A 14 14.14 22.49 26.87
N LYS A 15 13.37 21.81 27.72
CA LYS A 15 13.88 21.14 28.93
C LYS A 15 14.62 19.84 28.63
N PHE A 16 14.31 19.22 27.50
CA PHE A 16 14.89 17.96 27.04
C PHE A 16 15.21 18.06 25.55
N CYS A 17 16.23 17.33 25.13
CA CYS A 17 16.63 17.27 23.74
C CYS A 17 15.64 16.45 22.94
N ARG A 18 14.98 17.06 21.96
CA ARG A 18 14.02 16.38 21.08
C ARG A 18 14.64 15.23 20.27
N TYR A 19 15.97 15.18 20.16
CA TYR A 19 16.67 14.18 19.35
C TYR A 19 17.28 13.02 20.14
N CYS A 20 17.53 13.20 21.45
CA CYS A 20 18.19 12.15 22.24
C CYS A 20 17.62 12.01 23.66
N GLY A 21 16.59 12.77 24.01
CA GLY A 21 15.88 12.67 25.30
C GLY A 21 16.63 13.22 26.52
N ASN A 22 17.88 13.68 26.38
CA ASN A 22 18.65 14.19 27.52
C ASN A 22 18.19 15.59 27.96
N GLU A 23 18.18 15.85 29.27
CA GLU A 23 17.86 17.18 29.81
C GLU A 23 18.81 18.24 29.25
N ILE A 24 18.25 19.35 28.74
CA ILE A 24 19.03 20.51 28.33
C ILE A 24 18.81 21.59 29.39
N GLY A 25 19.88 21.90 30.13
CA GLY A 25 19.88 23.00 31.10
C GLY A 25 19.42 22.63 32.52
N LYS A 26 20.32 22.01 33.31
CA LYS A 26 20.38 22.25 34.76
C LYS A 26 21.83 22.38 35.23
N LYS A 27 22.18 23.55 35.78
CA LYS A 27 23.19 23.60 36.84
C LYS A 27 22.62 22.84 38.04
N GLN A 28 23.35 21.84 38.51
CA GLN A 28 22.94 20.98 39.62
C GLN A 28 22.66 21.78 40.89
N THR A 29 21.48 21.58 41.47
CA THR A 29 21.31 21.56 42.93
C THR A 29 20.29 20.50 43.30
N ALA A 30 20.70 19.58 44.16
CA ALA A 30 19.89 18.50 44.71
C ALA A 30 18.76 19.00 45.64
N SER A 31 17.60 18.35 45.63
CA SER A 31 17.09 17.61 46.81
C SER A 31 15.76 16.91 46.52
N SER A 32 15.55 15.82 47.25
CA SER A 32 14.37 14.97 47.34
C SER A 32 13.06 15.69 47.66
N THR A 33 11.91 15.09 47.30
CA THR A 33 10.98 14.37 48.21
C THR A 33 9.60 14.18 47.53
N SER A 34 9.00 13.02 47.77
CA SER A 34 7.70 12.57 47.29
C SER A 34 6.49 13.25 47.97
N ARG A 35 5.35 13.34 47.28
CA ARG A 35 4.03 12.96 47.84
C ARG A 35 2.89 12.91 46.83
N LYS A 36 1.94 12.05 47.19
CA LYS A 36 0.75 11.52 46.50
C LYS A 36 -0.51 12.41 46.65
N VAL A 37 -1.37 12.35 45.62
CA VAL A 37 -2.86 12.20 45.62
C VAL A 37 -3.72 13.40 46.09
N LYS A 38 -4.66 13.87 45.24
CA LYS A 38 -6.13 13.67 45.41
C LYS A 38 -6.98 14.22 44.25
N LEU A 39 -7.88 13.35 43.84
CA LEU A 39 -9.11 13.50 43.04
C LEU A 39 -10.08 14.50 43.70
N LEU A 40 -10.78 15.34 42.92
CA LEU A 40 -12.09 15.86 43.33
C LEU A 40 -13.00 16.13 42.13
N LEU A 41 -14.16 15.48 42.20
CA LEU A 41 -15.29 15.47 41.28
C LEU A 41 -16.32 16.47 41.82
N CYS A 42 -16.84 17.38 40.99
CA CYS A 42 -18.04 18.17 41.33
C CYS A 42 -18.97 18.28 40.12
N VAL A 43 -20.06 17.53 40.20
CA VAL A 43 -21.29 17.67 39.42
C VAL A 43 -22.08 18.86 39.98
N LEU A 44 -22.63 19.71 39.11
CA LEU A 44 -23.81 20.51 39.43
C LEU A 44 -24.69 20.69 38.18
N VAL A 45 -25.91 20.17 38.28
CA VAL A 45 -27.07 20.39 37.42
C VAL A 45 -27.93 21.47 38.08
N VAL A 46 -28.35 22.50 37.35
CA VAL A 46 -29.67 23.17 37.46
C VAL A 46 -29.97 23.84 36.12
N GLY A 47 -31.20 23.63 35.63
CA GLY A 47 -31.68 24.06 34.32
C GLY A 47 -32.52 25.34 34.28
N ILE A 48 -33.14 25.47 33.10
CA ILE A 48 -34.34 26.22 32.70
C ILE A 48 -34.14 27.64 32.17
N GLY A 49 -34.61 27.84 30.92
CA GLY A 49 -35.00 29.16 30.41
C GLY A 49 -35.35 29.14 28.92
N LEU A 50 -36.64 28.91 28.60
CA LEU A 50 -37.24 29.09 27.28
C LEU A 50 -37.16 30.55 26.80
N GLY A 51 -36.96 30.77 25.51
CA GLY A 51 -37.07 32.09 24.88
C GLY A 51 -37.08 32.02 23.35
N ALA A 52 -38.27 31.80 22.80
CA ALA A 52 -38.55 31.93 21.37
C ALA A 52 -38.56 33.39 20.94
N ILE A 53 -37.80 33.77 19.91
CA ILE A 53 -38.06 34.95 19.08
C ILE A 53 -37.69 34.61 17.64
N GLY A 54 -38.70 34.61 16.77
CA GLY A 54 -38.54 34.40 15.33
C GLY A 54 -37.92 35.60 14.63
N TYR A 55 -37.26 35.33 13.50
CA TYR A 55 -36.96 36.36 12.51
C TYR A 55 -37.31 35.89 11.11
N LYS A 56 -37.83 36.86 10.36
CA LYS A 56 -38.60 36.75 9.14
C LYS A 56 -37.72 36.47 7.92
N PHE A 57 -38.29 35.67 7.02
CA PHE A 57 -38.02 35.66 5.58
C PHE A 57 -38.13 37.07 4.96
N LEU A 58 -37.19 37.41 4.07
CA LEU A 58 -37.49 38.07 2.79
C LEU A 58 -36.38 37.74 1.76
N PRO A 59 -36.70 37.58 0.46
CA PRO A 59 -35.83 36.93 -0.53
C PRO A 59 -35.17 37.90 -1.53
N GLY A 60 -34.16 37.38 -2.22
CA GLY A 60 -33.85 37.71 -3.61
C GLY A 60 -32.84 38.84 -3.84
N VAL A 61 -31.74 38.52 -4.54
CA VAL A 61 -31.45 39.00 -5.91
C VAL A 61 -30.00 38.59 -6.29
N LEU A 62 -29.93 37.62 -7.20
CA LEU A 62 -29.08 37.51 -8.40
C LEU A 62 -27.54 37.52 -8.27
N SER A 63 -26.74 36.85 -9.09
CA SER A 63 -26.87 35.78 -10.10
C SER A 63 -25.48 35.74 -10.73
N GLY A 64 -24.89 34.56 -10.88
CA GLY A 64 -23.63 34.36 -11.59
C GLY A 64 -23.40 32.87 -11.77
N GLY A 65 -24.23 32.27 -12.64
CA GLY A 65 -24.21 30.84 -12.89
C GLY A 65 -22.97 30.38 -13.66
N PHE A 66 -22.58 29.14 -13.41
CA PHE A 66 -22.02 28.26 -14.42
C PHE A 66 -22.92 27.05 -14.53
N GLY A 67 -23.11 26.60 -15.78
CA GLY A 67 -24.14 25.64 -16.18
C GLY A 67 -23.92 24.25 -15.58
N ILE A 68 -25.01 23.74 -15.03
CA ILE A 68 -25.25 22.33 -14.72
C ILE A 68 -25.49 21.60 -16.06
N ALA A 69 -24.58 20.69 -16.41
CA ALA A 69 -24.97 19.51 -17.16
C ALA A 69 -25.57 18.54 -16.14
N GLU A 70 -26.77 18.01 -16.42
CA GLU A 70 -27.36 16.91 -15.67
C GLU A 70 -26.42 15.70 -15.80
N HIS A 71 -25.53 15.51 -14.84
CA HIS A 71 -24.84 14.25 -14.65
C HIS A 71 -25.79 13.38 -13.84
N GLU A 72 -26.27 12.30 -14.47
CA GLU A 72 -26.89 11.20 -13.76
C GLU A 72 -25.97 10.80 -12.61
N THR A 73 -26.54 10.73 -11.41
CA THR A 73 -25.87 10.15 -10.24
C THR A 73 -25.26 8.82 -10.68
N PRO A 74 -23.96 8.54 -10.41
CA PRO A 74 -23.41 7.24 -10.72
C PRO A 74 -24.21 6.21 -9.93
N GLN A 75 -25.08 5.48 -10.62
CA GLN A 75 -25.62 4.24 -10.09
C GLN A 75 -24.40 3.38 -9.79
N PHE A 76 -24.13 3.17 -8.50
CA PHE A 76 -23.26 2.11 -8.05
C PHE A 76 -23.65 0.85 -8.83
N ASN A 77 -22.78 0.39 -9.72
CA ASN A 77 -22.95 -0.89 -10.36
C ASN A 77 -22.38 -1.95 -9.41
N PRO A 78 -23.22 -2.68 -8.65
CA PRO A 78 -22.74 -3.71 -7.73
C PRO A 78 -22.00 -4.85 -8.46
N ASN A 79 -22.10 -4.94 -9.80
CA ASN A 79 -21.38 -5.94 -10.60
C ASN A 79 -19.95 -5.53 -10.97
N TYR A 80 -19.46 -4.34 -10.59
CA TYR A 80 -18.04 -3.99 -10.82
C TYR A 80 -17.09 -4.67 -9.83
N LEU A 81 -17.60 -5.18 -8.71
CA LEU A 81 -16.88 -6.10 -7.83
C LEU A 81 -16.80 -7.53 -8.44
N ALA A 82 -17.69 -7.87 -9.39
CA ALA A 82 -17.73 -9.19 -10.00
C ALA A 82 -16.69 -9.38 -11.13
N GLU A 83 -16.24 -8.31 -11.79
CA GLU A 83 -15.18 -8.40 -12.82
C GLU A 83 -13.76 -8.60 -12.25
N VAL A 84 -13.58 -8.50 -10.93
CA VAL A 84 -12.35 -8.93 -10.24
C VAL A 84 -12.53 -10.31 -9.58
N GLU A 85 -13.78 -10.78 -9.43
CA GLU A 85 -14.11 -12.05 -8.74
C GLU A 85 -14.40 -13.23 -9.68
N THR A 86 -14.48 -13.06 -11.01
CA THR A 86 -14.53 -14.20 -11.95
C THR A 86 -13.15 -14.47 -12.57
N TYR A 87 -12.24 -15.00 -11.76
CA TYR A 87 -11.20 -15.92 -12.23
C TYR A 87 -11.38 -17.24 -11.49
N GLU A 88 -12.53 -17.90 -11.70
CA GLU A 88 -12.61 -19.34 -11.49
C GLU A 88 -12.03 -20.04 -12.73
N GLU A 89 -11.26 -21.08 -12.44
CA GLU A 89 -10.59 -21.97 -13.38
C GLU A 89 -11.58 -22.56 -14.40
N GLU A 90 -11.35 -22.29 -15.69
CA GLU A 90 -11.80 -23.18 -16.75
C GLU A 90 -10.57 -23.91 -17.33
N THR A 91 -10.45 -25.19 -16.95
CA THR A 91 -9.71 -26.18 -17.72
C THR A 91 -10.53 -26.51 -18.96
N GLU A 92 -10.18 -25.94 -20.11
CA GLU A 92 -10.69 -26.45 -21.38
C GLU A 92 -9.70 -27.40 -22.04
N GLU A 93 -10.13 -28.66 -22.12
CA GLU A 93 -9.61 -29.68 -23.00
C GLU A 93 -9.80 -29.24 -24.45
N VAL A 94 -8.70 -29.23 -25.21
CA VAL A 94 -8.76 -28.98 -26.65
C VAL A 94 -9.16 -30.28 -27.35
N GLU A 95 -10.46 -30.46 -27.58
CA GLU A 95 -10.97 -31.34 -28.63
C GLU A 95 -11.09 -30.54 -29.92
N THR A 96 -10.39 -31.01 -30.96
CA THR A 96 -10.41 -30.45 -32.30
C THR A 96 -11.59 -31.03 -33.09
N GLU A 97 -12.54 -30.19 -33.53
CA GLU A 97 -13.50 -30.57 -34.57
C GLU A 97 -13.29 -29.79 -35.89
N THR A 98 -12.85 -30.56 -36.87
CA THR A 98 -13.33 -30.66 -38.27
C THR A 98 -14.10 -29.50 -38.91
N ALA A 99 -13.61 -29.14 -40.11
CA ALA A 99 -14.44 -28.61 -41.19
C ALA A 99 -14.41 -29.59 -42.40
N GLN A 100 -15.61 -29.90 -42.91
CA GLN A 100 -15.92 -30.62 -44.16
C GLN A 100 -15.28 -29.91 -45.38
N GLU A 101 -15.09 -30.48 -46.58
CA GLU A 101 -15.90 -31.46 -47.31
C GLU A 101 -15.16 -31.94 -48.59
N THR A 102 -15.65 -33.06 -49.12
CA THR A 102 -15.52 -33.59 -50.50
C THR A 102 -14.20 -34.23 -50.96
N THR A 103 -14.22 -35.57 -51.09
CA THR A 103 -13.90 -36.28 -52.35
C THR A 103 -14.38 -37.74 -52.26
N GLY A 104 -14.89 -38.26 -53.36
CA GLY A 104 -15.52 -39.58 -53.46
C GLY A 104 -14.54 -40.76 -53.49
N GLU A 105 -15.05 -41.85 -52.93
CA GLU A 105 -15.16 -43.20 -53.51
C GLU A 105 -13.90 -44.04 -53.85
N VAL A 106 -13.97 -45.30 -53.38
CA VAL A 106 -13.43 -46.58 -53.93
C VAL A 106 -12.15 -47.18 -53.29
N GLU A 107 -12.38 -48.33 -52.60
CA GLU A 107 -11.56 -49.57 -52.46
C GLU A 107 -10.15 -49.49 -51.79
N THR A 108 -9.60 -50.47 -51.07
CA THR A 108 -9.87 -51.89 -50.80
C THR A 108 -9.01 -52.38 -49.61
N GLU A 109 -9.54 -53.37 -48.89
CA GLU A 109 -8.88 -54.58 -48.34
C GLU A 109 -7.74 -54.57 -47.28
N THR A 110 -8.07 -55.31 -46.19
CA THR A 110 -7.25 -56.33 -45.47
C THR A 110 -6.06 -55.87 -44.59
N VAL A 111 -5.74 -56.43 -43.41
CA VAL A 111 -6.09 -57.71 -42.75
C VAL A 111 -5.73 -57.64 -41.24
N ARG A 112 -6.50 -58.42 -40.45
CA ARG A 112 -6.29 -59.01 -39.10
C ARG A 112 -4.81 -59.11 -38.60
N ALA A 113 -4.48 -59.14 -37.31
CA ALA A 113 -5.04 -60.06 -36.29
C ALA A 113 -4.58 -59.74 -34.84
N THR A 114 -5.55 -59.72 -33.90
CA THR A 114 -5.64 -60.44 -32.60
C THR A 114 -4.38 -60.66 -31.75
N THR A 115 -4.25 -60.06 -30.54
CA THR A 115 -4.76 -60.48 -29.20
C THR A 115 -4.36 -61.88 -28.74
N GLU A 116 -3.71 -61.96 -27.58
CA GLU A 116 -4.08 -62.86 -26.46
C GLU A 116 -3.29 -62.51 -25.18
N GLU A 117 -4.04 -62.23 -24.10
CA GLU A 117 -3.61 -62.21 -22.70
C GLU A 117 -3.73 -63.63 -22.10
N THR A 118 -3.01 -63.92 -21.00
CA THR A 118 -3.57 -64.52 -19.78
C THR A 118 -2.52 -64.65 -18.65
N GLU A 119 -2.89 -64.11 -17.46
CA GLU A 119 -2.84 -64.68 -16.08
C GLU A 119 -1.53 -65.28 -15.50
N ALA A 120 -1.25 -65.37 -14.18
CA ALA A 120 -1.64 -64.73 -12.91
C ALA A 120 -0.79 -65.40 -11.77
N GLU A 121 -0.49 -64.66 -10.68
CA GLU A 121 -0.10 -65.08 -9.30
C GLU A 121 1.17 -65.95 -9.08
N THR A 122 2.07 -65.70 -8.11
CA THR A 122 1.88 -65.79 -6.64
C THR A 122 3.12 -65.24 -5.88
N ALA A 123 2.96 -65.01 -4.57
CA ALA A 123 3.82 -64.27 -3.65
C ALA A 123 5.00 -65.01 -2.95
N GLN A 124 5.90 -64.21 -2.35
CA GLN A 124 6.54 -64.33 -1.01
C GLN A 124 8.10 -64.30 -0.92
N ASN A 125 8.53 -63.33 -0.08
CA ASN A 125 9.58 -63.37 0.95
C ASN A 125 11.08 -63.21 0.64
N ALA A 126 11.56 -62.03 1.09
CA ALA A 126 12.58 -61.81 2.12
C ALA A 126 14.09 -61.85 1.77
N ASN A 127 14.68 -60.66 1.98
CA ASN A 127 15.99 -60.36 2.53
C ASN A 127 17.25 -60.93 1.85
N LYS A 128 17.99 -60.04 1.18
CA LYS A 128 19.44 -59.90 1.37
C LYS A 128 19.91 -58.50 1.00
N LYS A 129 20.47 -57.81 2.01
CA LYS A 129 21.36 -56.66 1.85
C LYS A 129 22.50 -57.02 0.89
N ASN A 130 22.80 -56.14 -0.05
CA ASN A 130 24.18 -55.83 -0.38
C ASN A 130 24.28 -54.40 -0.91
N GLU A 131 25.28 -53.70 -0.38
CA GLU A 131 25.65 -52.32 -0.63
C GLU A 131 26.17 -52.11 -2.05
N ASN A 132 26.28 -50.82 -2.40
CA ASN A 132 26.95 -50.25 -3.56
C ASN A 132 26.12 -50.09 -4.84
N ALA A 133 25.01 -49.33 -4.72
CA ALA A 133 24.49 -48.57 -5.85
C ALA A 133 25.02 -47.14 -5.75
N SER A 134 25.93 -46.84 -6.69
CA SER A 134 26.38 -45.51 -7.12
C SER A 134 25.32 -44.43 -6.85
N LEU A 135 25.66 -43.44 -6.03
CA LEU A 135 25.00 -42.14 -6.01
C LEU A 135 25.13 -41.53 -7.41
N THR A 136 24.16 -41.84 -8.28
CA THR A 136 23.88 -41.00 -9.44
C THR A 136 23.54 -39.63 -8.87
N ALA A 137 24.49 -38.70 -8.96
CA ALA A 137 24.26 -37.29 -8.71
C ALA A 137 23.07 -36.88 -9.57
N VAL A 138 21.91 -36.70 -8.93
CA VAL A 138 20.77 -36.02 -9.55
C VAL A 138 21.32 -34.68 -9.97
N LYS A 139 21.46 -34.46 -11.28
CA LYS A 139 21.86 -33.15 -11.81
C LYS A 139 20.87 -32.15 -11.25
N SER A 140 21.35 -31.27 -10.38
CA SER A 140 20.63 -30.06 -9.98
C SER A 140 20.33 -29.29 -11.25
N VAL A 141 19.07 -29.31 -11.70
CA VAL A 141 18.65 -28.54 -12.87
C VAL A 141 18.66 -27.07 -12.47
N SER A 142 19.34 -26.24 -13.27
CA SER A 142 19.35 -24.78 -13.05
C SER A 142 17.93 -24.25 -13.22
N THR A 143 17.46 -23.49 -12.24
CA THR A 143 16.21 -22.71 -12.27
C THR A 143 16.48 -21.23 -12.53
N TRP A 144 17.75 -20.84 -12.62
CA TRP A 144 18.12 -19.48 -12.99
C TRP A 144 17.78 -19.17 -14.44
N HIS A 145 17.06 -18.08 -14.64
CA HIS A 145 16.63 -17.58 -15.94
C HIS A 145 17.74 -16.73 -16.53
N SER A 146 18.40 -17.23 -17.57
CA SER A 146 19.50 -16.50 -18.22
C SER A 146 18.93 -15.40 -19.12
N VAL A 147 19.46 -14.18 -18.99
CA VAL A 147 19.08 -13.04 -19.84
C VAL A 147 20.30 -12.64 -20.68
N THR A 148 20.13 -12.62 -22.00
CA THR A 148 21.20 -12.31 -22.97
C THR A 148 21.23 -10.85 -23.38
N GLU A 149 20.10 -10.15 -23.25
CA GLU A 149 20.01 -8.72 -23.47
C GLU A 149 20.58 -7.97 -22.27
N VAL A 150 21.34 -6.91 -22.55
CA VAL A 150 21.95 -6.10 -21.49
C VAL A 150 21.01 -4.97 -21.12
N TYR A 151 20.57 -4.95 -19.87
CA TYR A 151 19.75 -3.89 -19.32
C TYR A 151 20.55 -2.95 -18.42
N ASN A 152 20.08 -1.71 -18.23
CA ASN A 152 20.46 -0.86 -17.11
C ASN A 152 19.23 -0.61 -16.25
N PRO A 153 18.80 -1.61 -15.46
CA PRO A 153 17.48 -1.61 -14.88
C PRO A 153 17.33 -0.51 -13.83
N THR A 154 16.18 0.13 -13.87
CA THR A 154 15.73 1.15 -12.91
C THR A 154 14.36 0.74 -12.37
N VAL A 155 13.80 1.55 -11.47
CA VAL A 155 12.44 1.33 -10.98
C VAL A 155 11.43 1.25 -12.13
N ASP A 156 11.65 1.99 -13.22
CA ASP A 156 10.79 2.07 -14.43
C ASP A 156 11.13 1.06 -15.53
N THR A 157 12.06 0.14 -15.28
CA THR A 157 12.34 -0.93 -16.25
C THR A 157 11.32 -2.07 -16.08
N VAL A 158 10.83 -2.60 -17.20
CA VAL A 158 10.09 -3.86 -17.26
C VAL A 158 10.87 -4.88 -18.08
N ILE A 159 11.13 -6.05 -17.49
CA ILE A 159 11.69 -7.20 -18.20
C ILE A 159 10.62 -8.29 -18.26
N LYS A 160 10.37 -8.83 -19.46
CA LYS A 160 9.38 -9.88 -19.69
C LYS A 160 10.07 -11.24 -19.69
N ASP A 161 9.52 -12.18 -18.93
CA ASP A 161 9.93 -13.59 -19.00
C ASP A 161 8.69 -14.48 -19.15
N GLY A 162 8.54 -15.06 -20.34
CA GLY A 162 7.32 -15.77 -20.71
C GLY A 162 6.08 -14.90 -20.53
N LYS A 163 5.24 -15.26 -19.56
CA LYS A 163 4.03 -14.48 -19.20
C LYS A 163 4.30 -13.44 -18.12
N GLU A 164 5.36 -13.58 -17.33
CA GLU A 164 5.62 -12.74 -16.15
C GLU A 164 6.34 -11.44 -16.53
N GLY A 165 6.18 -10.43 -15.68
CA GLY A 165 6.89 -9.16 -15.78
C GLY A 165 7.65 -8.83 -14.51
N LEU A 166 8.95 -8.61 -14.63
CA LEU A 166 9.81 -8.08 -13.57
C LEU A 166 9.84 -6.55 -13.66
N TYR A 167 9.65 -5.87 -12.53
CA TYR A 167 9.59 -4.40 -12.45
C TYR A 167 9.99 -3.89 -11.07
N ASN A 168 10.15 -2.56 -10.90
CA ASN A 168 10.62 -1.94 -9.66
C ASN A 168 12.04 -2.37 -9.26
N PHE A 169 12.97 -2.42 -10.21
CA PHE A 169 14.36 -2.82 -9.93
C PHE A 169 15.05 -1.78 -9.04
N TYR A 170 15.49 -2.23 -7.86
CA TYR A 170 16.22 -1.40 -6.92
C TYR A 170 17.13 -2.25 -6.01
N THR A 171 17.77 -1.62 -5.03
CA THR A 171 18.54 -2.35 -4.01
C THR A 171 17.67 -2.90 -2.88
N THR A 172 16.41 -2.48 -2.79
CA THR A 172 15.44 -2.97 -1.82
C THR A 172 14.08 -3.14 -2.50
N ALA A 173 13.40 -4.25 -2.26
CA ALA A 173 12.04 -4.50 -2.70
C ALA A 173 11.27 -5.17 -1.57
N ALA A 174 10.00 -4.80 -1.41
CA ALA A 174 9.10 -5.45 -0.47
C ALA A 174 7.98 -6.17 -1.22
N VAL A 175 7.46 -7.20 -0.57
CA VAL A 175 6.19 -7.82 -0.92
C VAL A 175 5.40 -8.06 0.36
N GLY A 176 4.14 -7.69 0.35
CA GLY A 176 3.27 -7.71 1.53
C GLY A 176 1.86 -8.16 1.21
N THR A 177 1.12 -8.61 2.23
CA THR A 177 -0.30 -8.94 2.14
C THR A 177 -0.98 -8.86 3.51
N GLY A 178 -2.29 -9.03 3.54
CA GLY A 178 -3.09 -9.19 4.76
C GLY A 178 -3.41 -10.64 5.10
N THR A 179 -3.99 -10.85 6.28
CA THR A 179 -4.33 -12.17 6.84
C THR A 179 -5.59 -12.77 6.23
N GLY A 180 -6.48 -11.94 5.68
CA GLY A 180 -7.65 -12.38 4.93
C GLY A 180 -7.24 -13.18 3.70
N LYS A 181 -7.99 -14.24 3.38
CA LYS A 181 -7.68 -15.13 2.25
C LYS A 181 -7.57 -14.37 0.93
N SER A 182 -8.45 -13.40 0.73
CA SER A 182 -8.52 -12.60 -0.50
C SER A 182 -7.66 -11.34 -0.45
N ASP A 183 -7.03 -11.00 0.69
CA ASP A 183 -6.23 -9.79 0.84
C ASP A 183 -5.14 -9.68 -0.22
N GLY A 184 -5.01 -8.48 -0.78
CA GLY A 184 -4.12 -8.20 -1.91
C GLY A 184 -2.66 -8.49 -1.58
N VAL A 185 -1.91 -8.98 -2.57
CA VAL A 185 -0.44 -9.05 -2.52
C VAL A 185 0.14 -7.80 -3.16
N VAL A 186 0.83 -6.98 -2.40
CA VAL A 186 1.32 -5.65 -2.83
C VAL A 186 2.84 -5.61 -2.87
N THR A 187 3.38 -4.63 -3.59
CA THR A 187 4.82 -4.38 -3.82
C THR A 187 5.45 -3.44 -2.79
N ALA A 188 4.81 -3.32 -1.64
CA ALA A 188 5.21 -2.52 -0.50
C ALA A 188 5.06 -3.35 0.79
N GLU A 189 5.41 -2.78 1.93
CA GLU A 189 5.01 -3.37 3.21
C GLU A 189 3.48 -3.38 3.33
N ALA A 190 2.92 -4.30 4.12
CA ALA A 190 1.50 -4.40 4.43
C ALA A 190 1.31 -5.07 5.81
N GLY A 191 0.23 -5.82 6.02
CA GLY A 191 -0.01 -6.56 7.25
C GLY A 191 1.14 -7.51 7.61
N TYR A 192 1.59 -8.36 6.69
CA TYR A 192 2.82 -9.15 6.83
C TYR A 192 3.48 -9.39 5.48
N GLY A 193 4.75 -9.78 5.51
CA GLY A 193 5.48 -10.14 4.30
C GLY A 193 6.97 -10.16 4.50
N PHE A 194 7.72 -9.78 3.48
CA PHE A 194 9.17 -9.63 3.61
C PHE A 194 9.74 -8.53 2.73
N VAL A 195 10.90 -8.05 3.16
CA VAL A 195 11.76 -7.12 2.44
C VAL A 195 13.01 -7.88 1.99
N ALA A 196 13.36 -7.75 0.72
CA ALA A 196 14.64 -8.19 0.17
C ALA A 196 15.54 -6.98 -0.01
N LYS A 197 16.80 -7.08 0.41
CA LYS A 197 17.79 -6.01 0.33
C LYS A 197 19.12 -6.54 -0.22
N VAL A 198 19.63 -5.93 -1.26
CA VAL A 198 20.97 -6.16 -1.79
C VAL A 198 21.99 -5.66 -0.77
N LEU A 199 22.92 -6.53 -0.37
CA LEU A 199 24.02 -6.16 0.53
C LEU A 199 25.30 -5.83 -0.24
N ASN A 200 25.55 -6.57 -1.31
CA ASN A 200 26.68 -6.43 -2.20
C ASN A 200 26.38 -7.15 -3.54
N ASN A 201 27.38 -7.35 -4.39
CA ASN A 201 27.22 -7.99 -5.70
C ASN A 201 27.08 -9.53 -5.65
N ASP A 202 27.10 -10.15 -4.48
CA ASP A 202 26.98 -11.60 -4.28
C ASP A 202 25.82 -12.01 -3.37
N GLU A 203 25.33 -11.09 -2.54
CA GLU A 203 24.46 -11.40 -1.42
C GLU A 203 23.27 -10.44 -1.29
N ILE A 204 22.12 -11.03 -1.00
CA ILE A 204 20.93 -10.31 -0.53
C ILE A 204 20.56 -10.77 0.89
N LYS A 205 19.81 -9.92 1.59
CA LYS A 205 19.18 -10.20 2.87
C LYS A 205 17.67 -10.19 2.72
N ILE A 206 17.01 -11.25 3.18
CA ILE A 206 15.57 -11.33 3.36
C ILE A 206 15.25 -11.03 4.82
N THR A 207 14.30 -10.14 5.08
CA THR A 207 13.78 -9.83 6.40
C THR A 207 12.25 -9.87 6.37
N CYS A 208 11.67 -10.85 7.04
CA CYS A 208 10.23 -10.98 7.22
C CYS A 208 9.74 -10.05 8.34
N TYR A 209 8.54 -9.52 8.15
CA TYR A 209 7.84 -8.69 9.12
C TYR A 209 6.40 -9.18 9.29
N ASN A 210 5.81 -8.84 10.44
CA ASN A 210 4.40 -9.05 10.72
C ASN A 210 3.91 -7.88 11.58
N ASN A 211 3.14 -7.00 10.94
CA ASN A 211 2.55 -5.80 11.51
C ASN A 211 1.08 -6.06 11.94
N THR A 212 0.62 -7.31 11.87
CA THR A 212 -0.74 -7.69 12.30
C THR A 212 -0.77 -8.15 13.76
N ILE A 213 -1.98 -8.16 14.34
CA ILE A 213 -2.22 -8.78 15.65
C ILE A 213 -2.20 -10.31 15.60
N GLU A 214 -2.27 -10.90 14.41
CA GLU A 214 -2.27 -12.35 14.23
C GLU A 214 -0.85 -12.90 14.25
N ALA A 215 -0.68 -14.12 14.76
CA ALA A 215 0.63 -14.77 14.82
C ALA A 215 1.02 -15.37 13.45
N VAL A 216 1.43 -14.52 12.52
CA VAL A 216 1.99 -14.92 11.23
C VAL A 216 3.50 -15.11 11.34
N SER A 217 4.01 -16.25 10.86
CA SER A 217 5.44 -16.57 10.87
C SER A 217 5.88 -17.13 9.52
N PRO A 218 7.09 -16.80 9.04
CA PRO A 218 7.66 -17.49 7.88
C PRO A 218 7.96 -18.95 8.22
N LYS A 219 7.88 -19.83 7.23
CA LYS A 219 8.18 -21.26 7.35
C LYS A 219 9.44 -21.59 6.58
N THR A 220 9.42 -21.34 5.28
CA THR A 220 10.47 -21.72 4.34
C THR A 220 10.80 -20.53 3.45
N VAL A 221 12.05 -20.49 2.99
CA VAL A 221 12.48 -19.64 1.88
C VAL A 221 13.11 -20.52 0.82
N THR A 222 12.66 -20.34 -0.42
CA THR A 222 13.21 -20.99 -1.61
C THR A 222 13.81 -19.91 -2.49
N ALA A 223 15.08 -20.07 -2.85
CA ALA A 223 15.78 -19.19 -3.77
C ALA A 223 16.25 -20.00 -4.99
N GLU A 224 15.84 -19.54 -6.17
CA GLU A 224 16.26 -20.10 -7.45
C GLU A 224 17.74 -19.82 -7.71
N SER A 225 18.42 -20.78 -8.36
CA SER A 225 19.87 -20.74 -8.48
C SER A 225 20.39 -21.54 -9.67
N GLN A 226 21.56 -21.14 -10.18
CA GLN A 226 22.27 -21.84 -11.26
C GLN A 226 22.76 -23.24 -10.86
N TYR A 227 22.84 -23.50 -9.56
CA TYR A 227 23.33 -24.75 -8.98
C TYR A 227 22.20 -25.57 -8.33
N GLY A 228 20.94 -25.28 -8.70
CA GLY A 228 19.73 -25.85 -8.10
C GLY A 228 19.17 -25.02 -6.95
N ASP A 229 17.86 -25.14 -6.73
CA ASP A 229 17.12 -24.42 -5.71
C ASP A 229 17.57 -24.78 -4.31
N LYS A 230 17.55 -23.78 -3.42
CA LYS A 230 17.81 -23.99 -2.00
C LYS A 230 16.60 -23.58 -1.18
N ALA A 231 15.73 -24.56 -0.90
CA ALA A 231 14.73 -24.43 0.15
C ALA A 231 15.42 -24.54 1.52
N SER A 232 15.10 -23.64 2.45
CA SER A 232 15.58 -23.71 3.82
C SER A 232 14.56 -23.15 4.81
N ALA A 233 14.59 -23.62 6.05
CA ALA A 233 13.75 -23.06 7.11
C ALA A 233 14.11 -21.59 7.35
N LEU A 234 13.11 -20.74 7.54
CA LEU A 234 13.25 -19.31 7.79
C LEU A 234 12.55 -18.94 9.10
N GLN A 235 13.23 -18.23 9.99
CA GLN A 235 12.63 -17.73 11.23
C GLN A 235 12.16 -16.27 11.12
N ALA A 236 13.05 -15.38 10.68
CA ALA A 236 12.74 -13.96 10.52
C ALA A 236 13.66 -13.28 9.50
N THR A 237 14.92 -13.70 9.42
CA THR A 237 15.89 -13.12 8.49
C THR A 237 16.81 -14.19 7.94
N LYS A 238 17.23 -14.02 6.69
CA LYS A 238 18.18 -14.91 6.02
C LYS A 238 18.99 -14.16 4.96
N SER A 239 20.30 -14.34 5.00
CA SER A 239 21.19 -13.99 3.89
C SER A 239 21.25 -15.12 2.87
N ILE A 240 21.21 -14.77 1.59
CA ILE A 240 21.38 -15.68 0.46
C ILE A 240 22.53 -15.14 -0.39
N SER A 241 23.57 -15.95 -0.57
CA SER A 241 24.81 -15.58 -1.25
C SER A 241 25.17 -16.54 -2.39
N GLY A 242 26.16 -16.17 -3.20
CA GLY A 242 26.63 -16.92 -4.36
C GLY A 242 26.16 -16.35 -5.70
N TYR A 243 25.32 -15.30 -5.70
CA TYR A 243 24.82 -14.68 -6.92
C TYR A 243 25.95 -14.06 -7.76
N GLY A 244 27.07 -13.67 -7.15
CA GLY A 244 28.20 -13.05 -7.86
C GLY A 244 28.85 -13.99 -8.88
N LYS A 245 28.66 -15.30 -8.71
CA LYS A 245 29.14 -16.33 -9.65
C LYS A 245 28.16 -16.61 -10.79
N PHE A 246 26.94 -16.09 -10.70
CA PHE A 246 25.92 -16.35 -11.69
C PHE A 246 26.16 -15.51 -12.94
N ALA A 247 25.76 -16.06 -14.08
CA ALA A 247 25.60 -15.31 -15.32
C ALA A 247 24.48 -14.26 -15.19
N ASN A 248 24.44 -13.29 -16.12
CA ASN A 248 23.35 -12.32 -16.17
C ASN A 248 22.00 -13.03 -16.31
N GLY A 249 21.00 -12.52 -15.61
CA GLY A 249 19.71 -13.17 -15.48
C GLY A 249 19.08 -12.96 -14.12
N PHE A 250 18.13 -13.82 -13.78
CA PHE A 250 17.42 -13.70 -12.51
C PHE A 250 16.97 -15.05 -11.96
N GLY A 251 16.52 -15.01 -10.71
CA GLY A 251 15.80 -16.10 -10.06
C GLY A 251 14.88 -15.56 -8.99
N HIS A 252 13.83 -16.32 -8.70
CA HIS A 252 12.85 -15.98 -7.68
C HIS A 252 13.34 -16.29 -6.28
N VAL A 253 12.87 -15.48 -5.32
CA VAL A 253 12.95 -15.74 -3.89
C VAL A 253 11.53 -15.74 -3.34
N THR A 254 11.09 -16.92 -2.92
CA THR A 254 9.74 -17.16 -2.42
C THR A 254 9.78 -17.53 -0.95
N VAL A 255 8.94 -16.87 -0.15
CA VAL A 255 8.76 -17.18 1.28
C VAL A 255 7.36 -17.72 1.50
N GLU A 256 7.25 -18.90 2.10
CA GLU A 256 5.98 -19.47 2.56
C GLU A 256 5.71 -19.06 4.01
N PHE A 257 4.48 -18.66 4.31
CA PHE A 257 4.06 -18.23 5.65
C PHE A 257 3.13 -19.24 6.34
N SER A 258 2.93 -19.07 7.64
CA SER A 258 2.04 -19.90 8.46
C SER A 258 0.58 -19.87 8.00
N THR A 259 0.18 -18.80 7.33
CA THR A 259 -1.13 -18.60 6.69
C THR A 259 -1.37 -19.53 5.49
N GLY A 260 -0.31 -20.13 4.93
CA GLY A 260 -0.36 -20.88 3.68
C GLY A 260 -0.19 -20.02 2.42
N LYS A 261 -0.06 -18.69 2.54
CA LYS A 261 0.31 -17.82 1.42
C LYS A 261 1.81 -17.89 1.16
N SER A 262 2.19 -17.80 -0.11
CA SER A 262 3.56 -17.66 -0.58
C SER A 262 3.73 -16.29 -1.24
N LEU A 263 4.77 -15.57 -0.86
CA LEU A 263 5.10 -14.26 -1.42
C LEU A 263 6.43 -14.34 -2.14
N THR A 264 6.57 -13.59 -3.24
CA THR A 264 7.73 -13.71 -4.14
C THR A 264 8.25 -12.34 -4.56
N VAL A 265 9.57 -12.22 -4.58
CA VAL A 265 10.32 -11.19 -5.31
C VAL A 265 11.32 -11.88 -6.23
N ALA A 266 11.94 -11.16 -7.15
CA ALA A 266 13.03 -11.67 -7.95
C ALA A 266 14.35 -11.00 -7.58
N VAL A 267 15.45 -11.72 -7.79
CA VAL A 267 16.83 -11.23 -7.69
C VAL A 267 17.37 -11.21 -9.11
N TYR A 268 17.79 -10.04 -9.57
CA TYR A 268 18.29 -9.84 -10.92
C TYR A 268 19.78 -9.49 -10.89
N LYS A 269 20.59 -10.17 -11.70
CA LYS A 269 22.02 -9.90 -11.88
C LYS A 269 22.29 -9.40 -13.29
N GLU A 270 23.04 -8.31 -13.35
CA GLU A 270 23.51 -7.73 -14.60
C GLU A 270 24.84 -7.01 -14.37
N ASN A 271 25.88 -7.40 -15.13
CA ASN A 271 27.18 -6.73 -15.11
C ASN A 271 27.75 -6.54 -13.69
N ASP A 272 27.75 -7.62 -12.91
CA ASP A 272 28.21 -7.69 -11.52
C ASP A 272 27.50 -6.75 -10.54
N LYS A 273 26.30 -6.29 -10.91
CA LYS A 273 25.35 -5.64 -10.00
C LYS A 273 24.19 -6.58 -9.71
N LEU A 274 23.71 -6.53 -8.48
CA LEU A 274 22.47 -7.18 -8.08
C LEU A 274 21.38 -6.12 -7.87
N TYR A 275 20.17 -6.53 -8.21
CA TYR A 275 18.93 -5.83 -7.95
C TYR A 275 17.96 -6.82 -7.33
N VAL A 276 16.99 -6.28 -6.60
CA VAL A 276 15.76 -6.98 -6.25
C VAL A 276 14.61 -6.25 -6.93
N CYS A 277 13.61 -7.00 -7.37
CA CYS A 277 12.48 -6.47 -8.12
C CYS A 277 11.19 -7.22 -7.78
N ASN A 278 10.05 -6.56 -8.03
CA ASN A 278 8.75 -7.16 -7.91
C ASN A 278 8.41 -7.98 -9.16
N VAL A 279 7.53 -8.96 -8.99
CA VAL A 279 7.09 -9.87 -10.05
C VAL A 279 5.59 -9.71 -10.24
N ALA A 280 5.17 -9.49 -11.48
CA ALA A 280 3.78 -9.56 -11.91
C ALA A 280 3.56 -10.85 -12.69
N LYS A 281 2.47 -11.56 -12.41
CA LYS A 281 2.08 -12.79 -13.14
C LYS A 281 1.90 -12.57 -14.64
N ALA A 282 1.52 -11.35 -15.03
CA ALA A 282 1.37 -10.91 -16.40
C ALA A 282 2.30 -9.73 -16.68
N ALA A 283 3.12 -9.83 -17.73
CA ALA A 283 4.01 -8.77 -18.19
C ALA A 283 3.26 -7.46 -18.46
N ALA A 284 2.08 -7.56 -19.07
CA ALA A 284 1.20 -6.42 -19.33
C ALA A 284 0.81 -5.66 -18.04
N SER A 285 0.66 -6.36 -16.90
CA SER A 285 0.39 -5.70 -15.63
C SER A 285 1.58 -4.87 -15.16
N ALA A 286 2.80 -5.43 -15.23
CA ALA A 286 4.02 -4.69 -14.92
C ALA A 286 4.18 -3.45 -15.82
N GLU A 287 3.93 -3.59 -17.13
CA GLU A 287 3.93 -2.47 -18.07
C GLU A 287 2.90 -1.40 -17.72
N ASN A 288 1.70 -1.79 -17.27
CA ASN A 288 0.66 -0.86 -16.86
C ASN A 288 1.06 -0.09 -15.59
N PHE A 289 1.61 -0.75 -14.59
CA PHE A 289 2.06 -0.10 -13.35
C PHE A 289 3.21 0.87 -13.60
N VAL A 290 4.20 0.46 -14.40
CA VAL A 290 5.33 1.34 -14.77
C VAL A 290 4.84 2.54 -15.58
N ARG A 291 4.01 2.32 -16.60
CA ARG A 291 3.47 3.42 -17.42
C ARG A 291 2.65 4.41 -16.59
N TYR A 292 1.85 3.93 -15.64
CA TYR A 292 1.11 4.77 -14.71
C TYR A 292 2.05 5.66 -13.88
N ARG A 293 3.12 5.07 -13.34
CA ARG A 293 4.13 5.83 -12.60
C ARG A 293 4.90 6.82 -13.49
N GLU A 294 5.26 6.46 -14.71
CA GLU A 294 5.94 7.36 -15.65
C GLU A 294 5.06 8.58 -16.00
N ASN A 295 3.77 8.35 -16.28
CA ASN A 295 2.80 9.43 -16.52
C ASN A 295 2.66 10.34 -15.29
N THR A 296 2.61 9.75 -14.11
CA THR A 296 2.58 10.47 -12.84
C THR A 296 3.85 11.31 -12.65
N GLN A 297 5.03 10.72 -12.84
CA GLN A 297 6.31 11.39 -12.68
C GLN A 297 6.45 12.56 -13.66
N LYS A 298 5.97 12.40 -14.90
CA LYS A 298 5.93 13.49 -15.88
C LYS A 298 5.09 14.67 -15.37
N PHE A 299 3.89 14.42 -14.85
CA PHE A 299 3.06 15.47 -14.27
C PHE A 299 3.77 16.15 -13.09
N MET A 300 4.39 15.36 -12.20
CA MET A 300 5.15 15.88 -11.06
C MET A 300 6.31 16.76 -11.49
N ASP A 301 7.07 16.35 -12.50
CA ASP A 301 8.21 17.10 -13.03
C ASP A 301 7.79 18.43 -13.64
N GLU A 302 6.69 18.45 -14.41
CA GLU A 302 6.10 19.68 -14.99
C GLU A 302 5.68 20.69 -13.92
N HIS A 303 5.32 20.21 -12.72
CA HIS A 303 4.91 21.03 -11.58
C HIS A 303 6.00 21.20 -10.51
N GLY A 304 7.20 20.67 -10.76
CA GLY A 304 8.34 20.76 -9.84
C GLY A 304 8.14 20.04 -8.51
N ILE A 305 7.31 19.00 -8.46
CA ILE A 305 7.01 18.21 -7.26
C ILE A 305 8.11 17.17 -7.06
N LYS A 306 8.66 17.13 -5.86
CA LYS A 306 9.78 16.25 -5.50
C LYS A 306 9.65 15.76 -4.07
N PRO A 307 10.33 14.67 -3.68
CA PRO A 307 10.31 14.23 -2.29
C PRO A 307 10.67 15.36 -1.30
N GLU A 308 11.70 16.17 -1.60
CA GLU A 308 12.18 17.21 -0.70
C GLU A 308 11.19 18.36 -0.44
N ASN A 309 10.28 18.69 -1.37
CA ASN A 309 9.25 19.73 -1.17
C ASN A 309 7.88 19.14 -0.79
N SER A 310 7.86 17.83 -0.53
CA SER A 310 6.65 17.10 -0.16
C SER A 310 6.66 16.65 1.31
N LEU A 311 7.46 17.31 2.15
CA LEU A 311 7.65 16.99 3.58
C LEU A 311 6.93 17.96 4.53
N SER A 312 6.93 19.26 4.24
CA SER A 312 6.53 20.27 5.23
C SER A 312 5.06 20.15 5.65
N THR A 313 4.77 20.22 6.95
CA THR A 313 3.41 20.33 7.50
C THR A 313 2.94 21.78 7.66
N ASN A 314 3.79 22.77 7.31
CA ASN A 314 3.51 24.18 7.49
C ASN A 314 3.97 25.04 6.29
N PRO A 315 3.05 25.75 5.60
CA PRO A 315 1.60 25.70 5.76
C PRO A 315 0.96 24.45 5.15
N ILE A 316 0.12 23.75 5.92
CA ILE A 316 -0.93 22.86 5.41
C ILE A 316 -2.24 23.23 6.09
N TYR A 317 -3.34 23.22 5.34
CA TYR A 317 -4.66 23.58 5.81
C TYR A 317 -5.68 22.52 5.40
N TYR A 318 -6.46 22.05 6.37
CA TYR A 318 -7.57 21.10 6.19
C TYR A 318 -8.61 21.36 7.28
N PRO A 319 -9.92 21.43 6.97
CA PRO A 319 -10.53 21.38 5.63
C PRO A 319 -10.48 22.70 4.86
N ILE A 320 -10.12 23.81 5.51
CA ILE A 320 -10.06 25.15 4.91
C ILE A 320 -8.87 25.94 5.46
N VAL A 321 -8.56 27.06 4.82
CA VAL A 321 -7.71 28.13 5.33
C VAL A 321 -8.58 29.13 6.11
N PRO A 322 -8.47 29.20 7.45
CA PRO A 322 -9.31 30.09 8.25
C PRO A 322 -9.19 31.57 7.86
N GLN A 323 -10.31 32.21 7.56
CA GLN A 323 -10.41 33.64 7.26
C GLN A 323 -11.14 34.43 8.35
N ASN A 324 -12.06 33.78 9.06
CA ASN A 324 -12.92 34.40 10.05
C ASN A 324 -12.64 33.88 11.47
N LYS A 325 -12.96 34.71 12.46
CA LYS A 325 -12.84 34.32 13.86
C LYS A 325 -13.77 33.13 14.15
N GLY A 326 -13.19 32.05 14.64
CA GLY A 326 -13.91 30.83 15.01
C GLY A 326 -13.81 29.72 13.98
N GLU A 327 -13.26 30.00 12.79
CA GLU A 327 -12.87 28.97 11.83
C GLU A 327 -11.56 28.31 12.27
N ASN A 328 -11.51 26.98 12.20
CA ASN A 328 -10.40 26.16 12.67
C ASN A 328 -9.89 25.22 11.57
N VAL A 329 -8.77 24.54 11.85
CA VAL A 329 -8.24 23.44 11.05
C VAL A 329 -8.20 22.15 11.87
N ASP A 330 -8.26 21.01 11.19
CA ASP A 330 -8.16 19.68 11.82
C ASP A 330 -6.72 19.14 11.88
N VAL A 331 -5.76 19.88 11.33
CA VAL A 331 -4.37 19.45 11.11
C VAL A 331 -3.69 18.99 12.41
N GLU A 332 -3.74 19.78 13.48
CA GLU A 332 -3.04 19.48 14.75
C GLU A 332 -3.43 18.12 15.36
N TYR A 333 -4.69 17.71 15.19
CA TYR A 333 -5.14 16.40 15.66
C TYR A 333 -4.43 15.26 14.91
N TRP A 334 -4.31 15.39 13.59
CA TRP A 334 -3.74 14.35 12.75
C TRP A 334 -2.23 14.27 12.87
N LEU A 335 -1.53 15.40 13.08
CA LEU A 335 -0.11 15.40 13.44
C LEU A 335 0.11 14.61 14.74
N ALA A 336 -0.59 14.99 15.81
CA ALA A 336 -0.48 14.29 17.09
C ALA A 336 -0.89 12.81 17.02
N LYS A 337 -1.84 12.47 16.14
CA LYS A 337 -2.24 11.08 15.92
C LYS A 337 -1.17 10.28 15.19
N ALA A 338 -0.45 10.87 14.23
CA ALA A 338 0.67 10.21 13.55
C ALA A 338 1.74 9.80 14.58
N ASP A 339 2.23 10.77 15.37
CA ASP A 339 3.21 10.54 16.44
C ASP A 339 2.78 9.47 17.45
N GLU A 340 1.48 9.35 17.72
CA GLU A 340 0.93 8.39 18.68
C GLU A 340 0.99 6.95 18.15
N ILE A 341 0.80 6.74 16.84
CA ILE A 341 0.61 5.41 16.25
C ILE A 341 1.85 4.88 15.53
N THR A 342 2.91 5.68 15.45
CA THR A 342 4.18 5.34 14.83
C THR A 342 5.29 5.23 15.87
N ASP A 343 6.43 4.68 15.47
CA ASP A 343 7.64 4.64 16.27
C ASP A 343 8.83 5.07 15.40
N ASP A 344 9.67 5.97 15.93
CA ASP A 344 10.85 6.51 15.24
C ASP A 344 11.85 5.45 14.78
N SER A 345 11.84 4.26 15.39
CA SER A 345 12.70 3.15 15.00
C SER A 345 12.20 2.37 13.78
N TRP A 346 10.96 2.61 13.34
CA TRP A 346 10.36 1.91 12.21
C TRP A 346 10.84 2.46 10.87
N THR A 347 10.80 1.60 9.85
CA THR A 347 11.01 2.02 8.46
C THR A 347 9.89 2.96 8.03
N ASN A 348 10.17 3.85 7.07
CA ASN A 348 9.12 4.70 6.50
C ASN A 348 7.95 3.87 5.95
N ALA A 349 8.24 2.74 5.30
CA ALA A 349 7.21 1.85 4.79
C ALA A 349 6.31 1.28 5.90
N HIS A 350 6.87 0.87 7.05
CA HIS A 350 6.07 0.39 8.17
C HIS A 350 5.22 1.53 8.77
N LYS A 351 5.78 2.73 8.98
CA LYS A 351 5.02 3.90 9.46
C LYS A 351 3.83 4.21 8.55
N VAL A 352 4.03 4.21 7.23
CA VAL A 352 2.97 4.44 6.23
C VAL A 352 1.85 3.43 6.35
N ILE A 353 2.17 2.14 6.54
CA ILE A 353 1.15 1.09 6.70
C ILE A 353 0.43 1.19 8.04
N ALA A 354 1.11 1.56 9.13
CA ALA A 354 0.45 1.80 10.42
C ALA A 354 -0.59 2.94 10.32
N ILE A 355 -0.23 4.02 9.62
CA ILE A 355 -1.15 5.13 9.33
C ILE A 355 -2.32 4.64 8.44
N TYR A 356 -2.03 3.89 7.37
CA TYR A 356 -3.02 3.37 6.44
C TYR A 356 -4.04 2.47 7.16
N ASP A 357 -3.57 1.54 7.99
CA ASP A 357 -4.41 0.65 8.78
C ASP A 357 -5.21 1.42 9.84
N TYR A 358 -4.64 2.45 10.47
CA TYR A 358 -5.39 3.30 11.40
C TYR A 358 -6.57 3.98 10.69
N ILE A 359 -6.34 4.59 9.52
CA ILE A 359 -7.38 5.27 8.74
C ILE A 359 -8.47 4.28 8.33
N THR A 360 -8.09 3.15 7.73
CA THR A 360 -9.03 2.13 7.23
C THR A 360 -9.86 1.48 8.34
N ASP A 361 -9.33 1.41 9.56
CA ASP A 361 -10.00 0.83 10.70
C ASP A 361 -10.86 1.83 11.50
N ASN A 362 -10.56 3.14 11.43
CA ASN A 362 -11.15 4.14 12.32
C ASN A 362 -11.97 5.24 11.63
N ILE A 363 -12.00 5.27 10.29
CA ILE A 363 -12.81 6.21 9.51
C ILE A 363 -13.82 5.44 8.68
N ALA A 364 -15.05 5.94 8.60
CA ALA A 364 -16.09 5.42 7.71
C ALA A 364 -16.26 6.32 6.48
N TYR A 365 -16.44 5.71 5.31
CA TYR A 365 -16.73 6.43 4.08
C TYR A 365 -18.12 7.07 4.15
N ASP A 366 -18.20 8.39 4.00
CA ASP A 366 -19.43 9.14 4.19
C ASP A 366 -20.31 9.17 2.92
N ASN A 367 -21.01 8.08 2.66
CA ASN A 367 -21.94 8.00 1.52
C ASN A 367 -23.15 8.91 1.69
N TRP A 368 -23.54 9.22 2.93
CA TRP A 368 -24.67 10.09 3.17
C TRP A 368 -24.41 11.50 2.66
N VAL A 369 -23.24 12.09 2.95
CA VAL A 369 -22.96 13.48 2.56
C VAL A 369 -22.84 13.65 1.05
N LEU A 370 -22.34 12.63 0.36
CA LEU A 370 -22.34 12.58 -1.10
C LEU A 370 -23.76 12.54 -1.68
N GLY A 371 -24.68 11.83 -1.02
CA GLY A 371 -26.11 11.81 -1.39
C GLY A 371 -26.84 13.14 -1.18
N GLU A 372 -26.21 14.07 -0.46
CA GLU A 372 -26.68 15.44 -0.24
C GLU A 372 -25.94 16.45 -1.14
N ASP A 373 -25.25 15.97 -2.19
CA ASP A 373 -24.48 16.78 -3.14
C ASP A 373 -23.42 17.67 -2.47
N ALA A 374 -22.76 17.17 -1.43
CA ALA A 374 -21.74 17.89 -0.67
C ALA A 374 -20.42 17.12 -0.54
N HIS A 375 -19.31 17.87 -0.56
CA HIS A 375 -17.94 17.33 -0.51
C HIS A 375 -17.52 16.85 0.88
N SER A 376 -18.10 17.35 1.98
CA SER A 376 -17.89 16.83 3.33
C SER A 376 -18.94 17.38 4.30
N ARG A 377 -19.00 16.81 5.52
CA ARG A 377 -19.90 17.30 6.59
C ARG A 377 -19.66 18.76 6.93
N THR A 378 -18.40 19.17 6.91
CA THR A 378 -18.01 20.55 7.24
C THR A 378 -18.62 21.52 6.22
N PHE A 379 -18.59 21.18 4.92
CA PHE A 379 -19.16 22.00 3.87
C PHE A 379 -20.70 21.94 3.84
N TYR A 380 -21.29 20.77 4.06
CA TYR A 380 -22.75 20.61 4.12
C TYR A 380 -23.39 21.50 5.19
N TYR A 381 -22.85 21.49 6.41
CA TYR A 381 -23.36 22.34 7.51
C TYR A 381 -22.80 23.77 7.48
N ASN A 382 -21.83 24.05 6.60
CA ASN A 382 -21.09 25.32 6.56
C ASN A 382 -20.57 25.73 7.96
N ASP A 383 -20.00 24.75 8.68
CA ASP A 383 -19.53 24.90 10.06
C ASP A 383 -18.07 24.46 10.19
N PHE A 384 -17.19 25.47 10.17
CA PHE A 384 -15.74 25.30 10.29
C PHE A 384 -15.23 25.48 11.73
N THR A 385 -16.10 25.42 12.74
CA THR A 385 -15.68 25.51 14.16
C THR A 385 -14.95 24.25 14.64
N GLY A 386 -15.02 23.17 13.86
CA GLY A 386 -14.44 21.87 14.17
C GLY A 386 -15.45 20.84 14.69
N ALA A 387 -16.73 21.19 14.80
CA ALA A 387 -17.78 20.27 15.20
C ALA A 387 -17.92 19.06 14.25
N TYR A 388 -17.72 19.29 12.94
CA TYR A 388 -17.91 18.30 11.88
C TYR A 388 -16.62 17.80 11.24
N PHE A 389 -15.47 18.06 11.87
CA PHE A 389 -14.19 17.53 11.39
C PHE A 389 -14.13 16.02 11.52
N THR A 390 -13.47 15.36 10.57
CA THR A 390 -13.28 13.90 10.57
C THR A 390 -12.61 13.40 11.85
N SER A 391 -11.74 14.20 12.50
CA SER A 391 -11.18 13.83 13.80
C SER A 391 -12.23 13.60 14.89
N LYS A 392 -13.39 14.26 14.78
CA LYS A 392 -14.53 14.18 15.71
C LYS A 392 -15.59 13.20 15.25
N THR A 393 -16.03 13.35 14.01
CA THR A 393 -17.16 12.59 13.46
C THR A 393 -16.75 11.18 13.03
N LYS A 394 -15.46 10.98 12.75
CA LYS A 394 -14.88 9.73 12.23
C LYS A 394 -15.49 9.31 10.88
N VAL A 395 -16.09 10.24 10.15
CA VAL A 395 -16.59 10.04 8.78
C VAL A 395 -15.93 11.06 7.84
N GLY A 396 -15.72 10.65 6.59
CA GLY A 396 -15.16 11.51 5.56
C GLY A 396 -15.25 10.86 4.18
N VAL A 397 -15.02 11.63 3.13
CA VAL A 397 -14.96 11.16 1.74
C VAL A 397 -13.51 11.08 1.26
N CYS A 398 -13.29 10.82 -0.04
CA CYS A 398 -11.94 10.68 -0.62
C CYS A 398 -11.04 11.91 -0.40
N GLU A 399 -11.57 13.12 -0.50
CA GLU A 399 -10.83 14.36 -0.23
C GLU A 399 -10.37 14.46 1.24
N ASP A 400 -11.24 14.09 2.19
CA ASP A 400 -10.91 14.12 3.62
C ASP A 400 -9.83 13.08 3.94
N VAL A 401 -10.04 11.85 3.49
CA VAL A 401 -9.14 10.71 3.76
C VAL A 401 -7.76 10.93 3.16
N SER A 402 -7.69 11.41 1.92
CA SER A 402 -6.40 11.65 1.25
C SER A 402 -5.63 12.81 1.89
N GLN A 403 -6.31 13.87 2.34
CA GLN A 403 -5.68 14.94 3.10
C GLN A 403 -5.14 14.45 4.44
N ILE A 404 -5.93 13.69 5.19
CA ILE A 404 -5.52 13.12 6.48
C ILE A 404 -4.30 12.22 6.31
N PHE A 405 -4.31 11.33 5.31
CA PHE A 405 -3.20 10.41 5.08
C PHE A 405 -1.90 11.16 4.73
N ALA A 406 -1.97 12.18 3.86
CA ALA A 406 -0.82 13.02 3.52
C ALA A 406 -0.31 13.82 4.73
N ILE A 407 -1.20 14.39 5.54
CA ILE A 407 -0.84 15.13 6.77
C ILE A 407 -0.06 14.21 7.73
N MET A 408 -0.59 13.01 7.98
CA MET A 408 0.02 12.06 8.91
C MET A 408 1.38 11.55 8.41
N CYS A 409 1.51 11.24 7.11
CA CYS A 409 2.81 10.83 6.55
C CYS A 409 3.86 11.95 6.67
N ARG A 410 3.47 13.20 6.48
CA ARG A 410 4.38 14.35 6.52
C ARG A 410 4.85 14.69 7.92
N GLU A 411 4.02 14.45 8.94
CA GLU A 411 4.47 14.56 10.35
C GLU A 411 5.63 13.60 10.62
N GLU A 412 5.56 12.40 10.05
CA GLU A 412 6.60 11.37 10.16
C GLU A 412 7.84 11.61 9.28
N GLU A 413 7.97 12.82 8.70
CA GLU A 413 9.02 13.18 7.76
C GLU A 413 9.03 12.27 6.51
N ILE A 414 7.85 11.79 6.08
CA ILE A 414 7.68 10.94 4.89
C ILE A 414 7.04 11.77 3.77
N PRO A 415 7.69 11.91 2.60
CA PRO A 415 7.14 12.73 1.53
C PRO A 415 5.82 12.18 1.02
N ALA A 416 4.76 12.98 1.10
CA ALA A 416 3.42 12.59 0.68
C ALA A 416 2.68 13.73 0.00
N VAL A 417 1.91 13.37 -1.02
CA VAL A 417 1.02 14.26 -1.77
C VAL A 417 -0.31 13.57 -2.03
N ILE A 418 -1.34 14.38 -2.23
CA ILE A 418 -2.65 13.99 -2.73
C ILE A 418 -2.58 14.00 -4.25
N MET A 419 -3.19 13.02 -4.90
CA MET A 419 -3.48 13.00 -6.33
C MET A 419 -4.99 13.00 -6.53
N ALA A 420 -5.50 13.74 -7.53
CA ALA A 420 -6.92 13.75 -7.86
C ALA A 420 -7.16 13.92 -9.37
N ASN A 421 -8.34 13.46 -9.82
CA ASN A 421 -8.81 13.51 -11.20
C ASN A 421 -10.19 14.19 -11.36
N GLY A 422 -10.56 15.05 -10.41
CA GLY A 422 -11.86 15.74 -10.38
C GLY A 422 -12.99 14.92 -9.76
N GLU A 423 -12.94 13.57 -9.83
CA GLU A 423 -13.94 12.68 -9.25
C GLU A 423 -13.47 11.97 -7.99
N HIS A 424 -12.17 11.72 -7.89
CA HIS A 424 -11.57 10.93 -6.82
C HIS A 424 -10.26 11.53 -6.34
N ALA A 425 -9.90 11.24 -5.09
CA ALA A 425 -8.66 11.68 -4.46
C ALA A 425 -7.98 10.54 -3.68
N TRP A 426 -6.69 10.36 -3.90
CA TRP A 426 -5.84 9.35 -3.29
C TRP A 426 -4.43 9.91 -3.05
N ASN A 427 -3.45 9.07 -2.72
CA ASN A 427 -2.13 9.53 -2.32
C ASN A 427 -0.97 8.91 -3.10
N LEU A 428 0.11 9.68 -3.22
CA LEU A 428 1.45 9.17 -3.48
C LEU A 428 2.32 9.40 -2.27
N VAL A 429 3.12 8.40 -1.91
CA VAL A 429 4.09 8.48 -0.83
C VAL A 429 5.45 8.00 -1.34
N TYR A 430 6.50 8.80 -1.10
CA TYR A 430 7.86 8.44 -1.52
C TYR A 430 8.51 7.55 -0.47
N ILE A 431 8.79 6.30 -0.83
CA ILE A 431 9.49 5.36 0.03
C ILE A 431 10.97 5.34 -0.38
N SER A 432 11.81 6.02 0.39
CA SER A 432 13.24 6.16 0.12
C SER A 432 13.97 4.81 0.00
N ASP A 433 13.58 3.83 0.82
CA ASP A 433 14.13 2.48 0.75
C ASP A 433 13.87 1.79 -0.60
N TYR A 434 12.76 2.12 -1.27
CA TYR A 434 12.39 1.61 -2.60
C TYR A 434 12.82 2.53 -3.74
N GLY A 435 13.27 3.75 -3.42
CA GLY A 435 13.69 4.75 -4.40
C GLY A 435 12.56 5.25 -5.30
N ARG A 436 11.29 5.15 -4.89
CA ARG A 436 10.14 5.44 -5.76
C ARG A 436 8.93 5.95 -4.98
N TRP A 437 8.05 6.64 -5.70
CA TRP A 437 6.68 6.91 -5.26
C TRP A 437 5.85 5.64 -5.33
N VAL A 438 5.05 5.41 -4.29
CA VAL A 438 4.09 4.31 -4.17
C VAL A 438 2.71 4.92 -4.03
N THR A 439 1.75 4.38 -4.76
CA THR A 439 0.35 4.85 -4.71
C THR A 439 -0.39 4.18 -3.56
N TYR A 440 -1.16 4.95 -2.81
CA TYR A 440 -2.01 4.47 -1.73
C TYR A 440 -3.38 5.09 -1.84
N ASP A 441 -4.41 4.25 -1.91
CA ASP A 441 -5.79 4.69 -1.80
C ASP A 441 -6.45 3.96 -0.62
N ALA A 442 -6.63 4.69 0.48
CA ALA A 442 -7.24 4.16 1.70
C ALA A 442 -8.77 4.11 1.62
N THR A 443 -9.39 4.80 0.67
CA THR A 443 -10.84 5.02 0.63
C THR A 443 -11.59 3.73 0.28
N PHE A 444 -11.06 2.96 -0.68
CA PHE A 444 -11.63 1.68 -1.07
C PHE A 444 -11.50 0.63 0.04
N ASP A 445 -10.42 0.70 0.80
CA ASP A 445 -10.08 -0.24 1.89
C ASP A 445 -10.71 0.14 3.25
N LEU A 446 -11.42 1.28 3.34
CA LEU A 446 -12.16 1.62 4.57
C LEU A 446 -13.12 0.49 4.93
N LYS A 447 -13.02 0.02 6.18
CA LYS A 447 -13.86 -1.06 6.72
C LYS A 447 -15.29 -0.66 6.99
N ASN A 448 -15.58 0.63 7.03
CA ASN A 448 -16.87 1.16 7.44
C ASN A 448 -17.40 2.16 6.41
N ALA A 449 -18.72 2.25 6.32
CA ALA A 449 -19.44 3.27 5.56
C ALA A 449 -20.54 3.90 6.43
N CYS A 450 -20.75 5.19 6.28
CA CYS A 450 -21.85 5.92 6.90
C CYS A 450 -22.88 6.27 5.83
N TYR A 451 -24.12 5.80 6.01
CA TYR A 451 -25.27 6.09 5.13
C TYR A 451 -26.32 6.95 5.82
N ASN A 452 -26.01 7.51 7.01
CA ASN A 452 -26.95 8.28 7.81
C ASN A 452 -26.37 9.65 8.14
N GLU A 453 -27.26 10.61 8.45
CA GLU A 453 -26.84 11.90 9.00
C GLU A 453 -26.09 11.75 10.33
N ASP A 454 -26.55 10.79 11.15
CA ASP A 454 -25.91 10.40 12.39
C ASP A 454 -24.57 9.69 12.12
N CYS A 455 -23.49 10.45 12.24
CA CYS A 455 -22.12 10.03 11.96
C CYS A 455 -21.64 8.86 12.85
N THR A 456 -22.37 8.49 13.90
CA THR A 456 -22.02 7.36 14.78
C THR A 456 -22.55 6.01 14.29
N LYS A 457 -23.41 6.02 13.26
CA LYS A 457 -24.03 4.81 12.72
C LYS A 457 -23.32 4.35 11.46
N TRP A 458 -22.49 3.31 11.63
CA TRP A 458 -21.72 2.73 10.55
C TRP A 458 -22.24 1.37 10.12
N THR A 459 -22.05 1.09 8.85
CA THR A 459 -22.18 -0.23 8.25
C THR A 459 -20.79 -0.77 7.98
N VAL A 460 -20.49 -1.95 8.53
CA VAL A 460 -19.24 -2.66 8.24
C VAL A 460 -19.29 -3.14 6.79
N LYS A 461 -18.27 -2.75 6.00
CA LYS A 461 -18.01 -3.29 4.68
C LYS A 461 -17.24 -4.61 4.84
N THR A 462 -17.72 -5.66 4.18
CA THR A 462 -16.89 -6.84 3.92
C THR A 462 -15.97 -6.48 2.76
N GLY A 463 -14.70 -6.22 3.05
CA GLY A 463 -13.74 -5.72 2.07
C GLY A 463 -12.42 -6.47 2.17
N ILE A 464 -11.74 -6.52 1.03
CA ILE A 464 -10.40 -7.08 0.90
C ILE A 464 -9.41 -5.98 1.28
N LYS A 465 -8.42 -6.28 2.13
CA LYS A 465 -7.37 -5.30 2.47
C LYS A 465 -6.28 -5.24 1.41
N TYR A 466 -5.65 -4.07 1.31
CA TYR A 466 -4.47 -3.74 0.53
C TYR A 466 -4.67 -3.96 -0.98
N GLN A 467 -5.89 -3.83 -1.49
CA GLN A 467 -6.11 -3.98 -2.94
C GLN A 467 -5.56 -2.81 -3.74
N HIS A 468 -5.53 -1.63 -3.11
CA HIS A 468 -5.32 -0.34 -3.74
C HIS A 468 -4.00 0.32 -3.34
N ILE A 469 -2.97 -0.53 -3.15
CA ILE A 469 -1.59 -0.09 -2.93
C ILE A 469 -0.76 -0.49 -4.15
N ASP A 470 -0.16 0.51 -4.80
CA ASP A 470 0.71 0.39 -5.98
C ASP A 470 0.07 -0.30 -7.19
N LYS A 471 -1.26 -0.39 -7.21
CA LYS A 471 -2.05 -1.14 -8.20
C LYS A 471 -3.13 -0.34 -8.91
N ASP A 472 -3.33 0.92 -8.53
CA ASP A 472 -4.35 1.79 -9.12
C ASP A 472 -3.92 2.41 -10.44
N ALA A 473 -3.70 1.57 -11.44
CA ALA A 473 -3.61 1.99 -12.84
C ALA A 473 -4.99 2.35 -13.45
N ARG A 474 -6.04 2.41 -12.62
CA ARG A 474 -7.44 2.70 -13.03
C ARG A 474 -7.65 4.18 -13.33
N PHE A 475 -6.93 5.07 -12.66
CA PHE A 475 -7.07 6.51 -12.80
C PHE A 475 -5.91 7.06 -13.64
N THR A 476 -6.04 7.00 -14.97
CA THR A 476 -4.97 7.47 -15.86
C THR A 476 -4.94 8.99 -16.04
N GLU A 477 -6.03 9.66 -15.69
CA GLU A 477 -6.16 11.12 -15.77
C GLU A 477 -5.73 11.72 -14.44
N ILE A 478 -4.84 12.72 -14.51
CA ILE A 478 -4.31 13.43 -13.36
C ILE A 478 -4.62 14.90 -13.57
N GLU A 479 -5.47 15.46 -12.72
CA GLU A 479 -5.82 16.88 -12.76
C GLU A 479 -5.11 17.68 -11.66
N TYR A 480 -4.76 17.00 -10.57
CA TYR A 480 -4.13 17.62 -9.42
C TYR A 480 -3.15 16.69 -8.73
N ILE A 481 -2.01 17.24 -8.31
CA ILE A 481 -1.15 16.69 -7.27
C ILE A 481 -0.85 17.84 -6.29
N GLY A 482 -0.81 17.60 -4.97
CA GLY A 482 -0.45 18.63 -3.99
C GLY A 482 -0.83 18.29 -2.55
N VAL A 483 -1.04 19.28 -1.69
CA VAL A 483 -1.48 19.09 -0.29
C VAL A 483 -2.52 20.10 0.16
N GLY A 484 -3.28 19.74 1.20
CA GLY A 484 -4.33 20.56 1.81
C GLY A 484 -5.49 20.85 0.85
N ASN A 485 -6.35 21.79 1.26
CA ASN A 485 -7.40 22.30 0.39
C ASN A 485 -6.78 23.19 -0.70
N ALA A 486 -6.56 22.59 -1.87
CA ALA A 486 -5.83 23.21 -2.96
C ALA A 486 -6.47 24.51 -3.46
N GLU A 487 -7.80 24.50 -3.58
CA GLU A 487 -8.56 25.64 -4.08
C GLU A 487 -8.45 26.82 -3.13
N ASP A 488 -8.63 26.56 -1.83
CA ASP A 488 -8.62 27.59 -0.81
C ASP A 488 -7.20 28.13 -0.56
N MET A 489 -6.19 27.25 -0.57
CA MET A 489 -4.79 27.64 -0.51
C MET A 489 -4.39 28.52 -1.70
N LYS A 490 -4.77 28.15 -2.93
CA LYS A 490 -4.54 28.97 -4.14
C LYS A 490 -5.22 30.33 -4.02
N LYS A 491 -6.47 30.37 -3.57
CA LYS A 491 -7.27 31.60 -3.40
C LYS A 491 -6.58 32.61 -2.49
N TYR A 492 -5.90 32.16 -1.44
CA TYR A 492 -5.19 33.03 -0.50
C TYR A 492 -3.68 33.13 -0.74
N GLY A 493 -3.17 32.64 -1.87
CA GLY A 493 -1.77 32.74 -2.24
C GLY A 493 -0.83 31.89 -1.37
N ILE A 494 -1.35 30.83 -0.75
CA ILE A 494 -0.57 29.88 0.04
C ILE A 494 0.08 28.87 -0.92
N PRO A 495 1.41 28.64 -0.84
CA PRO A 495 2.07 27.65 -1.68
C PRO A 495 1.57 26.23 -1.39
N LEU A 496 1.24 25.48 -2.44
CA LEU A 496 0.89 24.06 -2.35
C LEU A 496 2.09 23.15 -2.11
N TYR A 497 3.30 23.65 -2.37
CA TYR A 497 4.56 22.92 -2.18
C TYR A 497 5.53 23.78 -1.37
N PRO A 498 5.26 23.98 -0.07
CA PRO A 498 6.15 24.75 0.77
C PRO A 498 7.53 24.07 0.87
N LYS A 499 8.59 24.89 0.78
CA LYS A 499 9.98 24.46 0.84
C LYS A 499 10.44 24.21 2.27
#